data_AF-A0A957GG35-F1
#
_entry.id   AF-A0A957GG35-F1
#
_cell.length_a   1.000
_cell.length_b   1.000
_cell.length_c   1.000
_cell.angle_alpha   90.00
_cell.angle_beta   90.00
_cell.angle_gamma   90.00
#
_symmetry.space_group_name_H-M   'P 1'
#
loop_
_entity.id
_entity.type
_entity.pdbx_description
1 polymer ?
#
loop_
_entity_poly.entity_id
_entity_poly.type
_entity_poly.pdbx_seq_one_letter_code
_entity_poly.pdbx_strand_id
1 'polypeptide(L)'
;MKTRIGLWLLLALCALLTFSFLFAYRPALAAAPGYRMQLVTAPGFLGGFAKTFQNVLEMQPCAYELLGWDADNWLYYEALCGSEVQVWQYLPTQSAHHLQVPHSPNTLETAVMAKKEMLDIVRATGVRPKKYESVTRPLLLKSEGIISPNGQWTALIVQHVYGPQDVVLLTKE
;
A
#
# COMPACT_ATOMS: atom_id res chain seq x y z
N MET A 1 -1.82 47.84 -4.76
CA MET A 1 -0.77 46.87 -4.33
C MET A 1 -1.35 45.66 -3.57
N LYS A 2 -2.25 45.86 -2.59
CA LYS A 2 -2.89 44.76 -1.82
C LYS A 2 -3.65 43.72 -2.68
N THR A 3 -4.34 44.13 -3.74
CA THR A 3 -5.11 43.24 -4.63
C THR A 3 -4.24 42.30 -5.47
N ARG A 4 -3.00 42.68 -5.82
CA ARG A 4 -2.09 41.82 -6.58
C ARG A 4 -1.49 40.72 -5.71
N ILE A 5 -1.19 41.01 -4.45
CA ILE A 5 -0.62 40.04 -3.50
C ILE A 5 -1.65 38.94 -3.17
N GLY A 6 -2.93 39.31 -2.99
CA GLY A 6 -4.00 38.34 -2.75
C GLY A 6 -4.20 37.36 -3.91
N LEU A 7 -4.11 37.83 -5.16
CA LEU A 7 -4.25 36.97 -6.35
C LEU A 7 -3.11 35.94 -6.46
N TRP A 8 -1.86 36.36 -6.24
CA TRP A 8 -0.70 35.44 -6.28
C TRP A 8 -0.75 34.40 -5.17
N LEU A 9 -1.15 34.79 -3.96
CA LEU A 9 -1.33 33.86 -2.84
C LEU A 9 -2.43 32.83 -3.14
N LEU A 10 -3.55 33.28 -3.74
CA LEU A 10 -4.64 32.37 -4.13
C LEU A 10 -4.18 31.37 -5.19
N LEU A 11 -3.45 31.83 -6.22
CA LEU A 11 -2.91 30.97 -7.26
C LEU A 11 -1.89 29.97 -6.71
N ALA A 12 -1.00 30.40 -5.82
CA ALA A 12 -0.05 29.51 -5.16
C ALA A 12 -0.76 28.44 -4.31
N LEU A 13 -1.80 28.82 -3.57
CA LEU A 13 -2.61 27.88 -2.78
C LEU A 13 -3.35 26.88 -3.68
N CYS A 14 -3.98 27.33 -4.77
CA CYS A 14 -4.62 26.45 -5.75
C CYS A 14 -3.62 25.49 -6.40
N ALA A 15 -2.43 25.97 -6.78
CA ALA A 15 -1.38 25.14 -7.34
C ALA A 15 -0.93 24.05 -6.34
N LEU A 16 -0.72 24.41 -5.07
CA LEU A 16 -0.37 23.45 -4.03
C LEU A 16 -1.46 22.38 -3.82
N LEU A 17 -2.72 22.79 -3.73
CA LEU A 17 -3.84 21.86 -3.52
C LEU A 17 -4.06 20.92 -4.71
N THR A 18 -4.03 21.45 -5.94
CA THR A 18 -4.17 20.64 -7.16
C THR A 18 -3.00 19.69 -7.33
N PHE A 19 -1.77 20.14 -7.02
CA PHE A 19 -0.58 19.30 -7.06
C PHE A 19 -0.68 18.13 -6.08
N SER A 20 -1.07 18.36 -4.83
CA SER A 20 -1.26 17.26 -3.84
C SER A 20 -2.24 16.20 -4.33
N PHE A 21 -3.29 16.60 -5.05
CA PHE A 21 -4.28 15.65 -5.58
C PHE A 21 -3.78 14.89 -6.81
N LEU A 22 -3.06 15.57 -7.71
CA LEU A 22 -2.54 14.98 -8.95
C LEU A 22 -1.37 14.01 -8.71
N PHE A 23 -0.58 14.26 -7.65
CA PHE A 23 0.60 13.46 -7.29
C PHE A 23 0.36 12.57 -6.07
N ALA A 24 -0.90 12.23 -5.77
CA ALA A 24 -1.22 11.27 -4.73
C ALA A 24 -0.65 9.89 -5.11
N TYR A 25 0.20 9.34 -4.24
CA TYR A 25 0.80 8.03 -4.43
C TYR A 25 -0.27 6.95 -4.60
N ARG A 26 -0.03 6.01 -5.52
CA ARG A 26 -0.87 4.84 -5.74
C ARG A 26 -0.03 3.57 -5.67
N PRO A 27 -0.51 2.52 -4.97
CA PRO A 27 0.14 1.22 -5.00
C PRO A 27 0.10 0.62 -6.41
N ALA A 28 0.96 -0.37 -6.66
CA ALA A 28 1.12 -0.99 -7.97
C ALA A 28 -0.15 -1.71 -8.47
N LEU A 29 -0.99 -2.17 -7.54
CA LEU A 29 -2.29 -2.78 -7.82
C LEU A 29 -3.37 -1.99 -7.09
N ALA A 30 -4.59 -2.03 -7.64
CA ALA A 30 -5.80 -1.50 -7.03
C ALA A 30 -6.80 -2.64 -6.77
N ALA A 31 -7.79 -2.40 -5.92
CA ALA A 31 -8.90 -3.34 -5.73
C ALA A 31 -9.69 -3.53 -7.04
N ALA A 32 -10.18 -4.75 -7.27
CA ALA A 32 -11.20 -5.02 -8.26
C ALA A 32 -12.58 -4.48 -7.81
N PRO A 33 -13.55 -4.32 -8.73
CA PRO A 33 -14.93 -3.96 -8.35
C PRO A 33 -15.51 -4.91 -7.30
N GLY A 34 -16.20 -4.36 -6.29
CA GLY A 34 -16.74 -5.12 -5.14
C GLY A 34 -15.75 -5.33 -3.99
N TYR A 35 -14.55 -4.73 -4.09
CA TYR A 35 -13.53 -4.75 -3.05
C TYR A 35 -13.02 -3.35 -2.77
N ARG A 36 -12.61 -3.12 -1.53
CA ARG A 36 -11.89 -1.92 -1.10
C ARG A 36 -10.46 -2.28 -0.76
N MET A 37 -9.55 -1.36 -1.09
CA MET A 37 -8.14 -1.46 -0.75
C MET A 37 -7.76 -0.39 0.26
N GLN A 38 -7.04 -0.80 1.30
CA GLN A 38 -6.44 0.07 2.30
C GLN A 38 -4.92 -0.09 2.24
N LEU A 39 -4.20 1.01 2.09
CA LEU A 39 -2.74 1.01 2.04
C LEU A 39 -2.19 1.01 3.47
N VAL A 40 -1.55 -0.09 3.89
CA VAL A 40 -0.98 -0.22 5.24
C VAL A 40 0.29 0.58 5.33
N THR A 41 1.18 0.54 4.33
CA THR A 41 2.41 1.35 4.31
C THR A 41 2.17 2.72 3.69
N ALA A 42 1.04 3.35 4.05
CA ALA A 42 0.65 4.64 3.53
C ALA A 42 1.70 5.68 3.92
N PRO A 43 2.23 6.44 2.96
CA PRO A 43 3.11 7.53 3.32
C PRO A 43 2.32 8.59 4.10
N GLY A 44 2.92 9.18 5.14
CA GLY A 44 2.33 10.34 5.83
C GLY A 44 2.13 11.53 4.90
N PHE A 45 1.57 12.64 5.42
CA PHE A 45 1.15 13.81 4.61
C PHE A 45 2.22 14.32 3.62
N LEU A 46 3.49 14.37 4.03
CA LEU A 46 4.61 14.74 3.16
C LEU A 46 5.29 13.52 2.49
N GLY A 47 5.09 12.32 3.02
CA GLY A 47 5.69 11.10 2.50
C GLY A 47 5.16 10.72 1.11
N GLY A 48 3.95 11.16 0.75
CA GLY A 48 3.33 10.81 -0.53
C GLY A 48 4.13 11.34 -1.72
N PHE A 49 4.74 12.52 -1.55
CA PHE A 49 5.67 13.09 -2.50
C PHE A 49 6.94 12.24 -2.61
N ALA A 50 7.59 11.93 -1.48
CA ALA A 50 8.81 11.13 -1.46
C ALA A 50 8.61 9.77 -2.12
N LYS A 51 7.49 9.09 -1.82
CA LYS A 51 7.17 7.77 -2.40
C LYS A 51 6.85 7.83 -3.89
N THR A 52 6.24 8.93 -4.34
CA THR A 52 6.02 9.17 -5.78
C THR A 52 7.35 9.36 -6.51
N PHE A 53 8.29 10.12 -5.94
CA PHE A 53 9.64 10.25 -6.49
C PHE A 53 10.41 8.93 -6.47
N GLN A 54 10.32 8.16 -5.38
CA GLN A 54 10.90 6.82 -5.29
C GLN A 54 10.37 5.92 -6.40
N ASN A 55 9.07 5.96 -6.69
CA ASN A 55 8.50 5.19 -7.80
C ASN A 55 9.02 5.67 -9.16
N VAL A 56 9.08 6.99 -9.40
CA VAL A 56 9.59 7.57 -10.66
C VAL A 56 11.07 7.23 -10.87
N LEU A 57 11.86 7.19 -9.80
CA LEU A 57 13.28 6.84 -9.83
C LEU A 57 13.54 5.35 -9.68
N GLU A 58 12.49 4.52 -9.66
CA GLU A 58 12.59 3.06 -9.51
C GLU A 58 13.44 2.65 -8.30
N MET A 59 13.25 3.36 -7.18
CA MET A 59 13.89 3.06 -5.91
C MET A 59 13.03 2.10 -5.10
N GLN A 60 13.68 1.05 -4.58
CA GLN A 60 13.08 0.12 -3.63
C GLN A 60 13.73 0.31 -2.24
N PRO A 61 13.24 1.27 -1.42
CA PRO A 61 13.86 1.58 -0.13
C PRO A 61 13.64 0.49 0.92
N CYS A 62 12.52 -0.25 0.82
CA CYS A 62 12.16 -1.32 1.72
C CYS A 62 11.60 -2.51 0.96
N ALA A 63 11.87 -3.71 1.45
CA ALA A 63 11.14 -4.94 1.13
C ALA A 63 10.28 -5.34 2.35
N TYR A 64 9.14 -5.97 2.10
CA TYR A 64 8.22 -6.39 3.16
C TYR A 64 8.00 -7.90 3.14
N GLU A 65 7.71 -8.46 4.30
CA GLU A 65 7.29 -9.85 4.48
C GLU A 65 6.09 -9.89 5.42
N LEU A 66 5.03 -10.62 5.05
CA LEU A 66 3.87 -10.78 5.92
C LEU A 66 4.12 -11.93 6.89
N LEU A 67 4.04 -11.65 8.19
CA LEU A 67 4.24 -12.66 9.23
C LEU A 67 2.92 -13.38 9.56
N GLY A 68 1.79 -12.69 9.48
CA GLY A 68 0.46 -13.24 9.74
C GLY A 68 -0.38 -12.33 10.61
N TRP A 69 -1.47 -12.88 11.14
CA TRP A 69 -2.40 -12.17 12.01
C TRP A 69 -2.39 -12.77 13.41
N ASP A 70 -2.55 -11.96 14.46
CA ASP A 70 -2.90 -12.51 15.77
C ASP A 70 -4.40 -12.76 15.90
N ALA A 71 -4.81 -13.38 17.02
CA ALA A 71 -6.22 -13.69 17.30
C ALA A 71 -7.12 -12.43 17.41
N ASP A 72 -6.53 -11.27 17.69
CA ASP A 72 -7.22 -9.98 17.84
C ASP A 72 -7.27 -9.20 16.50
N ASN A 73 -6.85 -9.81 15.39
CA ASN A 73 -6.79 -9.23 14.04
C ASN A 73 -5.76 -8.09 13.89
N TRP A 74 -4.66 -8.11 14.65
CA TRP A 74 -3.47 -7.34 14.32
C TRP A 74 -2.68 -8.05 13.23
N LEU A 75 -2.44 -7.35 12.12
CA LEU A 75 -1.53 -7.79 11.09
C LEU A 75 -0.09 -7.52 11.54
N TYR A 76 0.76 -8.53 11.49
CA TYR A 76 2.20 -8.40 11.69
C TYR A 76 2.95 -8.55 10.37
N TYR A 77 3.94 -7.68 10.15
CA TYR A 77 4.80 -7.73 8.97
C TYR A 77 6.22 -7.24 9.30
N GLU A 78 7.20 -7.72 8.56
CA GLU A 78 8.56 -7.21 8.61
C GLU A 78 8.81 -6.20 7.50
N ALA A 79 9.65 -5.22 7.79
CA ALA A 79 10.20 -4.28 6.83
C ALA A 79 11.73 -4.38 6.87
N LEU A 80 12.33 -4.80 5.75
CA LEU A 80 13.77 -4.73 5.52
C LEU A 80 14.07 -3.46 4.74
N CYS A 81 14.58 -2.44 5.42
CA CYS A 81 14.93 -1.15 4.83
C CYS A 81 16.45 -0.96 4.91
N GLY A 82 17.16 -1.13 3.79
CA GLY A 82 18.63 -1.19 3.79
C GLY A 82 19.13 -2.44 4.53
N SER A 83 19.83 -2.25 5.66
CA SER A 83 20.30 -3.34 6.53
C SER A 83 19.47 -3.50 7.81
N GLU A 84 18.44 -2.69 8.01
CA GLU A 84 17.61 -2.72 9.20
C GLU A 84 16.36 -3.58 8.96
N VAL A 85 16.12 -4.53 9.86
CA VAL A 85 14.87 -5.29 9.94
C VAL A 85 14.03 -4.72 11.06
N GLN A 86 12.78 -4.40 10.75
CA GLN A 86 11.83 -3.82 11.69
C GLN A 86 10.53 -4.61 11.64
N VAL A 87 10.01 -5.00 12.81
CA VAL A 87 8.71 -5.65 12.92
C VAL A 87 7.65 -4.59 13.19
N TRP A 88 6.55 -4.67 12.47
CA TRP A 88 5.43 -3.75 12.57
C TRP A 88 4.13 -4.51 12.83
N GLN A 89 3.25 -3.89 13.61
CA GLN A 89 1.87 -4.35 13.78
C GLN A 89 0.88 -3.30 13.26
N TYR A 90 -0.26 -3.74 12.75
CA TYR A 90 -1.29 -2.89 12.18
C TYR A 90 -2.68 -3.43 12.46
N LEU A 91 -3.57 -2.58 12.98
CA LEU A 91 -4.99 -2.92 13.17
C LEU A 91 -5.86 -2.16 12.16
N PRO A 92 -6.60 -2.84 11.27
CA PRO A 92 -7.33 -2.18 10.18
C PRO A 92 -8.39 -1.17 10.66
N THR A 93 -8.99 -1.42 11.82
CA THR A 93 -10.01 -0.57 12.45
C THR A 93 -9.42 0.68 13.13
N GLN A 94 -8.10 0.72 13.33
CA GLN A 94 -7.36 1.82 13.92
C GLN A 94 -6.28 2.31 12.95
N SER A 95 -6.73 2.76 11.77
CA SER A 95 -5.91 3.07 10.60
C SER A 95 -4.76 4.08 10.80
N ALA A 96 -4.66 4.71 11.97
CA ALA A 96 -3.65 5.72 12.30
C ALA A 96 -2.38 5.16 12.99
N HIS A 97 -2.32 3.88 13.34
CA HIS A 97 -1.22 3.34 14.14
C HIS A 97 -0.68 2.01 13.61
N HIS A 98 0.19 2.10 12.60
CA HIS A 98 1.28 1.12 12.48
C HIS A 98 2.24 1.37 13.63
N LEU A 99 2.45 0.36 14.46
CA LEU A 99 3.34 0.44 15.61
C LEU A 99 4.53 -0.48 15.35
N GLN A 100 5.74 0.07 15.45
CA GLN A 100 6.94 -0.75 15.45
C GLN A 100 7.01 -1.49 16.78
N VAL A 101 7.25 -2.80 16.71
CA VAL A 101 7.35 -3.69 17.86
C VAL A 101 8.69 -4.40 17.87
N PRO A 102 9.22 -4.80 19.03
CA PRO A 102 10.52 -5.46 19.10
C PRO A 102 10.52 -6.88 18.53
N HIS A 103 9.38 -7.57 18.54
CA HIS A 103 9.23 -8.92 18.01
C HIS A 103 7.76 -9.19 17.67
N SER A 104 7.53 -10.16 16.78
CA SER A 104 6.19 -10.71 16.54
C SER A 104 5.79 -11.72 17.63
N PRO A 105 4.49 -11.92 17.86
CA PRO A 105 4.00 -13.03 18.67
C PRO A 105 4.44 -14.38 18.10
N ASN A 106 4.66 -15.37 18.98
CA ASN A 106 5.03 -16.75 18.56
C ASN A 106 3.89 -17.49 17.84
N THR A 107 2.66 -17.00 17.95
CA THR A 107 1.45 -17.60 17.39
C THR A 107 0.77 -16.59 16.48
N LEU A 108 0.99 -16.74 15.18
CA LEU A 108 0.31 -15.98 14.14
C LEU A 108 -0.46 -16.94 13.24
N GLU A 109 -1.68 -16.56 12.89
CA GLU A 109 -2.50 -17.22 11.88
C GLU A 109 -2.06 -16.79 10.49
N THR A 110 -1.90 -17.79 9.62
CA THR A 110 -1.42 -17.62 8.25
C THR A 110 -2.39 -18.25 7.25
N ALA A 111 -3.70 -18.18 7.51
CA ALA A 111 -4.70 -18.68 6.55
C ALA A 111 -4.48 -18.01 5.18
N VAL A 112 -4.19 -18.81 4.15
CA VAL A 112 -3.73 -18.31 2.85
C VAL A 112 -4.85 -18.32 1.81
N MET A 113 -4.97 -17.23 1.07
CA MET A 113 -5.64 -17.14 -0.23
C MET A 113 -4.61 -17.27 -1.34
N ALA A 114 -4.78 -18.27 -2.21
CA ALA A 114 -3.82 -18.58 -3.25
C ALA A 114 -3.61 -17.38 -4.19
N LYS A 115 -2.38 -17.22 -4.68
CA LYS A 115 -2.02 -16.11 -5.59
C LYS A 115 -2.96 -15.97 -6.80
N LYS A 116 -3.45 -17.09 -7.34
CA LYS A 116 -4.40 -17.09 -8.47
C LYS A 116 -5.73 -16.44 -8.12
N GLU A 117 -6.28 -16.74 -6.95
CA GLU A 117 -7.53 -16.16 -6.45
C GLU A 117 -7.35 -14.66 -6.16
N MET A 118 -6.19 -14.29 -5.60
CA MET A 118 -5.83 -12.89 -5.38
C MET A 118 -5.84 -12.08 -6.67
N LEU A 119 -5.41 -12.67 -7.80
CA LEU A 119 -5.42 -11.99 -9.09
C LEU A 119 -6.83 -11.63 -9.56
N ASP A 120 -7.88 -12.34 -9.12
CA ASP A 120 -9.25 -12.03 -9.52
C ASP A 120 -9.78 -10.78 -8.80
N ILE A 121 -9.27 -10.50 -7.60
CA ILE A 121 -9.72 -9.41 -6.73
C ILE A 121 -8.82 -8.15 -6.78
N VAL A 122 -7.79 -8.15 -7.63
CA VAL A 122 -6.92 -6.98 -7.89
C VAL A 122 -6.85 -6.60 -9.37
N ARG A 123 -6.49 -5.34 -9.63
CA ARG A 123 -6.39 -4.72 -10.96
C ARG A 123 -5.10 -3.92 -11.11
N ALA A 124 -4.52 -3.91 -12.32
CA ALA A 124 -3.38 -3.06 -12.65
C ALA A 124 -3.87 -1.86 -13.48
N THR A 125 -4.53 -0.92 -12.81
CA THR A 125 -5.34 0.15 -13.45
C THR A 125 -4.56 1.08 -14.39
N GLY A 126 -3.24 1.23 -14.15
CA GLY A 126 -2.34 2.02 -14.99
C GLY A 126 -1.89 1.35 -16.30
N VAL A 127 -2.13 0.06 -16.48
CA VAL A 127 -1.65 -0.67 -17.66
C VAL A 127 -2.47 -0.32 -18.91
N ARG A 128 -1.76 0.03 -19.99
CA ARG A 128 -2.31 0.31 -21.31
C ARG A 128 -1.40 -0.31 -22.37
N PRO A 129 -1.97 -1.00 -23.39
CA PRO A 129 -3.37 -1.39 -23.57
C PRO A 129 -3.92 -2.38 -22.51
N LYS A 130 -5.25 -2.36 -22.27
CA LYS A 130 -5.91 -3.21 -21.26
C LYS A 130 -5.66 -4.72 -21.41
N LYS A 131 -5.46 -5.21 -22.63
CA LYS A 131 -5.19 -6.64 -22.90
C LYS A 131 -3.93 -7.17 -22.21
N TYR A 132 -3.01 -6.30 -21.81
CA TYR A 132 -1.79 -6.69 -21.08
C TYR A 132 -1.97 -6.72 -19.56
N GLU A 133 -3.10 -6.27 -19.04
CA GLU A 133 -3.33 -6.24 -17.59
C GLU A 133 -3.21 -7.64 -16.97
N SER A 134 -3.76 -8.67 -17.61
CA SER A 134 -3.72 -10.05 -17.11
C SER A 134 -2.30 -10.61 -16.99
N VAL A 135 -1.38 -10.21 -17.86
CA VAL A 135 0.02 -10.64 -17.82
C VAL A 135 0.87 -9.77 -16.89
N THR A 136 0.48 -8.51 -16.67
CA THR A 136 1.19 -7.60 -15.76
C THR A 136 0.85 -7.84 -14.29
N ARG A 137 -0.43 -8.09 -13.94
CA ARG A 137 -0.85 -8.28 -12.54
C ARG A 137 -0.01 -9.32 -11.75
N PRO A 138 0.32 -10.51 -12.30
CA PRO A 138 1.14 -11.49 -11.60
C PRO A 138 2.55 -11.00 -11.25
N LEU A 139 3.09 -10.05 -12.03
CA LEU A 139 4.41 -9.45 -11.80
C LEU A 139 4.39 -8.43 -10.64
N LEU A 140 3.26 -7.74 -10.48
CA LEU A 140 3.05 -6.71 -9.46
C LEU A 140 2.59 -7.30 -8.12
N LEU A 141 2.00 -8.49 -8.12
CA LEU A 141 1.61 -9.22 -6.91
C LEU A 141 2.80 -10.05 -6.42
N LYS A 142 3.32 -9.75 -5.21
CA LYS A 142 4.53 -10.38 -4.67
C LYS A 142 4.27 -11.49 -3.67
N SER A 143 3.15 -11.46 -2.98
CA SER A 143 2.77 -12.50 -2.02
C SER A 143 1.46 -13.19 -2.39
N GLU A 144 1.17 -14.28 -1.68
CA GLU A 144 -0.20 -14.76 -1.50
C GLU A 144 -0.99 -13.81 -0.59
N GLY A 145 -2.29 -14.02 -0.48
CA GLY A 145 -3.12 -13.28 0.46
C GLY A 145 -3.10 -13.94 1.82
N ILE A 146 -2.88 -13.20 2.91
CA ILE A 146 -3.08 -13.73 4.28
C ILE A 146 -4.40 -13.19 4.83
N ILE A 147 -5.32 -14.10 5.13
CA ILE A 147 -6.66 -13.82 5.59
C ILE A 147 -6.63 -13.60 7.11
N SER A 148 -7.30 -12.56 7.59
CA SER A 148 -7.47 -12.30 9.02
C SER A 148 -8.34 -13.37 9.70
N PRO A 149 -8.21 -13.60 11.03
CA PRO A 149 -9.00 -14.61 11.75
C PRO A 149 -10.51 -14.42 11.58
N ASN A 150 -10.97 -13.17 11.52
CA ASN A 150 -12.38 -12.85 11.29
C ASN A 150 -12.84 -12.96 9.82
N GLY A 151 -11.94 -13.31 8.89
CA GLY A 151 -12.21 -13.44 7.46
C GLY A 151 -12.52 -12.15 6.70
N GLN A 152 -12.46 -10.97 7.36
CA GLN A 152 -12.86 -9.69 6.77
C GLN A 152 -11.76 -9.03 5.95
N TRP A 153 -10.50 -9.34 6.24
CA TRP A 153 -9.34 -8.68 5.67
C TRP A 153 -8.44 -9.71 5.00
N THR A 154 -7.84 -9.32 3.88
CA THR A 154 -6.78 -10.10 3.23
C THR A 154 -5.59 -9.19 3.00
N ALA A 155 -4.48 -9.48 3.68
CA ALA A 155 -3.22 -8.76 3.53
C ALA A 155 -2.43 -9.32 2.34
N LEU A 156 -1.79 -8.45 1.56
CA LEU A 156 -0.89 -8.84 0.49
C LEU A 156 0.20 -7.79 0.26
N ILE A 157 1.27 -8.22 -0.39
CA ILE A 157 2.36 -7.35 -0.83
C ILE A 157 2.23 -7.11 -2.33
N VAL A 158 2.24 -5.84 -2.71
CA VAL A 158 2.23 -5.39 -4.10
C VAL A 158 3.48 -4.57 -4.37
N GLN A 159 3.97 -4.58 -5.61
CA GLN A 159 5.20 -3.90 -5.98
C GLN A 159 5.13 -3.36 -7.40
N HIS A 160 5.65 -2.14 -7.59
CA HIS A 160 5.94 -1.63 -8.93
C HIS A 160 7.13 -2.39 -9.53
N VAL A 161 7.19 -2.63 -10.84
CA VAL A 161 8.15 -3.58 -11.46
C VAL A 161 9.59 -3.43 -10.95
N TYR A 162 10.07 -2.18 -10.83
CA TYR A 162 11.37 -1.82 -10.25
C TYR A 162 11.25 -0.85 -9.07
N GLY A 163 10.03 -0.61 -8.57
CA GLY A 163 9.76 0.45 -7.61
C GLY A 163 9.43 -0.07 -6.21
N PRO A 164 8.77 0.76 -5.39
CA PRO A 164 8.48 0.45 -4.00
C PRO A 164 7.52 -0.75 -3.86
N GLN A 165 7.70 -1.48 -2.76
CA GLN A 165 6.72 -2.43 -2.27
C GLN A 165 5.72 -1.75 -1.34
N ASP A 166 4.52 -2.30 -1.27
CA ASP A 166 3.45 -1.87 -0.39
C ASP A 166 2.79 -3.07 0.28
N VAL A 167 2.52 -2.93 1.58
CA VAL A 167 1.55 -3.80 2.24
C VAL A 167 0.17 -3.17 2.06
N VAL A 168 -0.78 -3.94 1.56
CA VAL A 168 -2.17 -3.51 1.36
C VAL A 168 -3.12 -4.52 1.96
N LEU A 169 -4.28 -4.04 2.41
CA LEU A 169 -5.41 -4.86 2.82
C LEU A 169 -6.52 -4.76 1.79
N LEU A 170 -7.16 -5.89 1.53
CA LEU A 170 -8.41 -5.96 0.79
C LEU A 170 -9.54 -6.35 1.74
N THR A 171 -10.70 -5.76 1.51
CA THR A 171 -11.96 -6.15 2.13
C THR A 171 -13.07 -6.13 1.10
N LYS A 172 -14.08 -6.98 1.27
CA LYS A 172 -15.25 -7.02 0.39
C LYS A 172 -16.21 -5.89 0.76
N GLU A 173 -16.79 -5.24 -0.25
CA GLU A 173 -17.86 -4.23 -0.05
C GLU A 173 -19.20 -4.85 0.35
#